data_AF-A0A1A9N3H7-F1
#
_entry.id   AF-A0A1A9N3H7-F1
#
_cell.length_a   1.000
_cell.length_b   1.000
_cell.length_c   1.000
_cell.angle_alpha   90.00
_cell.angle_beta   90.00
_cell.angle_gamma   90.00
#
_symmetry.space_group_name_H-M   'P 1'
#
loop_
_entity.id
_entity.type
_entity.pdbx_description
1 polymer ?
#
loop_
_entity_poly.entity_id
_entity_poly.type
_entity_poly.pdbx_seq_one_letter_code
_entity_poly.pdbx_strand_id
1 'polypeptide(L)'
;MRDYEPLLLDETLSSQVPNDFPWDTTPASLAGAQPKLAGRKIAGRFVVGLTAPERYQRWDVCEDLAQQLMPKALKDAAKFPQNSRDVTLRRIRRAIEGKGWTSVVETDWLIERLRVLLER
;
A
#
# COMPACT_ATOMS: atom_id res chain seq x y z
N MET A 1 26.82 5.11 -20.97
CA MET A 1 25.56 5.86 -21.17
C MET A 1 24.29 5.00 -21.06
N ARG A 2 24.38 3.67 -20.86
CA ARG A 2 23.20 2.78 -20.71
C ARG A 2 22.66 2.67 -19.28
N ASP A 3 23.45 3.03 -18.27
CA ASP A 3 23.08 2.85 -16.86
C ASP A 3 22.23 3.99 -16.28
N TYR A 4 22.03 5.08 -17.03
CA TYR A 4 21.25 6.24 -16.59
C TYR A 4 19.74 6.08 -16.77
N GLU A 5 19.29 5.41 -17.83
CA GLU A 5 17.85 5.22 -18.08
C GLU A 5 17.13 4.44 -16.96
N PRO A 6 17.67 3.31 -16.46
CA PRO A 6 17.03 2.61 -15.35
C PRO A 6 16.94 3.44 -14.07
N LEU A 7 17.94 4.29 -13.80
CA LEU A 7 17.96 5.16 -12.62
C LEU A 7 16.92 6.27 -12.71
N LEU A 8 16.79 6.89 -13.89
CA LEU A 8 15.79 7.93 -14.12
C LEU A 8 14.37 7.35 -14.02
N LEU A 9 14.15 6.12 -14.49
CA LEU A 9 12.86 5.43 -14.33
C LEU A 9 12.56 5.16 -12.85
N ASP A 10 13.53 4.66 -12.08
CA ASP A 10 13.38 4.40 -10.64
C ASP A 10 13.05 5.68 -9.86
N GLU A 11 13.73 6.79 -10.15
CA GLU A 11 13.46 8.10 -9.53
C GLU A 11 12.06 8.60 -9.91
N THR A 12 11.70 8.51 -11.18
CA THR A 12 10.39 8.95 -11.69
C THR A 12 9.25 8.16 -11.05
N LEU A 13 9.38 6.83 -10.93
CA LEU A 13 8.36 5.99 -10.31
C LEU A 13 8.30 6.19 -8.79
N SER A 14 9.45 6.36 -8.14
CA SER A 14 9.50 6.63 -6.70
C SER A 14 8.80 7.93 -6.32
N SER A 15 8.94 8.97 -7.15
CA SER A 15 8.31 10.28 -6.89
C SER A 15 6.78 10.29 -7.05
N GLN A 16 6.20 9.30 -7.76
CA GLN A 16 4.75 9.18 -7.92
C GLN A 16 4.06 8.52 -6.73
N VAL A 17 4.79 7.71 -5.96
CA VAL A 17 4.22 6.97 -4.83
C VAL A 17 4.43 7.77 -3.53
N PRO A 18 3.36 8.07 -2.76
CA PRO A 18 3.46 8.75 -1.47
C PRO A 18 4.49 8.11 -0.54
N ASN A 19 5.22 8.93 0.22
CA ASN A 19 6.30 8.45 1.11
C ASN A 19 5.83 7.46 2.20
N ASP A 20 4.56 7.53 2.58
CA ASP A 20 3.94 6.67 3.61
C ASP A 20 3.46 5.31 3.07
N PHE A 21 3.48 5.09 1.75
CA PHE A 21 3.16 3.78 1.17
C PHE A 21 4.29 2.77 1.48
N PRO A 22 3.97 1.52 1.88
CA PRO A 22 4.98 0.56 2.33
C PRO A 22 6.04 0.22 1.27
N TRP A 23 7.29 0.10 1.72
CA TRP A 23 8.41 -0.44 0.94
C TRP A 23 8.57 -1.95 1.09
N ASP A 24 7.91 -2.54 2.09
CA ASP A 24 7.92 -3.97 2.35
C ASP A 24 6.50 -4.42 2.72
N THR A 25 5.94 -5.30 1.90
CA THR A 25 4.57 -5.85 2.07
C THR A 25 4.56 -7.10 2.94
N THR A 26 5.72 -7.72 3.16
CA THR A 26 5.89 -8.96 3.92
C THR A 26 7.25 -8.94 4.62
N PRO A 27 7.42 -8.12 5.68
CA PRO A 27 8.70 -8.03 6.37
C PRO A 27 9.08 -9.40 6.94
N ALA A 28 10.03 -10.05 6.27
CA ALA A 28 10.52 -11.36 6.66
C ALA A 28 11.47 -11.20 7.84
N SER A 29 10.97 -11.42 9.05
CA SER A 29 11.82 -11.58 10.24
C SER A 29 12.33 -13.02 10.29
N LEU A 30 13.62 -13.21 10.00
CA LEU A 30 14.25 -14.53 10.09
C LEU A 30 14.75 -14.77 11.52
N ALA A 31 14.52 -15.96 12.05
CA ALA A 31 14.96 -16.33 13.39
C ALA A 31 16.49 -16.24 13.59
N GLY A 32 16.91 -15.75 14.74
CA GLY A 32 18.32 -15.65 15.16
C GLY A 32 18.57 -14.59 16.23
N ALA A 33 19.76 -14.59 16.82
CA ALA A 33 20.19 -13.63 17.84
C ALA A 33 20.51 -12.22 17.28
N GLN A 34 20.62 -12.08 15.96
CA GLN A 34 20.89 -10.84 15.24
C GLN A 34 19.82 -10.63 14.17
N PRO A 35 19.33 -9.40 13.94
CA PRO A 35 18.38 -9.11 12.87
C PRO A 35 18.96 -9.50 11.51
N LYS A 36 18.20 -10.27 10.73
CA LYS A 36 18.57 -10.67 9.37
C LYS A 36 17.50 -10.15 8.41
N LEU A 37 17.93 -9.54 7.32
CA LEU A 37 17.06 -9.07 6.24
C LEU A 37 17.10 -10.05 5.08
N ALA A 38 15.92 -10.39 4.53
CA ALA A 38 15.83 -11.15 3.29
C ALA A 38 15.96 -10.21 2.08
N GLY A 39 17.07 -10.30 1.35
CA GLY A 39 17.33 -9.48 0.16
C GLY A 39 17.42 -10.30 -1.12
N ARG A 40 17.06 -9.69 -2.25
CA ARG A 40 17.21 -10.22 -3.61
C ARG A 40 18.40 -9.52 -4.28
N LYS A 41 19.21 -10.24 -5.07
CA LYS A 41 20.24 -9.61 -5.90
C LYS A 41 19.67 -9.35 -7.30
N ILE A 42 19.49 -8.09 -7.68
CA ILE A 42 18.91 -7.66 -8.96
C ILE A 42 19.90 -6.70 -9.62
N ALA A 43 20.30 -6.97 -10.87
CA ALA A 43 21.25 -6.14 -11.63
C ALA A 43 22.53 -5.80 -10.84
N GLY A 44 23.06 -6.75 -10.06
CA GLY A 44 24.28 -6.56 -9.25
C GLY A 44 24.06 -5.87 -7.90
N ARG A 45 22.87 -5.34 -7.61
CA ARG A 45 22.51 -4.67 -6.35
C ARG A 45 21.71 -5.58 -5.44
N PHE A 46 21.87 -5.43 -4.14
CA PHE A 46 20.99 -6.07 -3.15
C PHE A 46 19.78 -5.18 -2.90
N VAL A 47 18.59 -5.73 -3.11
CA VAL A 47 17.29 -5.08 -2.90
C VAL A 47 16.59 -5.78 -1.75
N VAL A 48 16.19 -5.03 -0.74
CA VAL A 48 15.34 -5.51 0.37
C VAL A 48 13.97 -4.85 0.19
N GLY A 49 12.89 -5.64 0.30
CA GLY A 49 11.53 -5.18 0.00
C GLY A 49 11.26 -5.03 -1.50
N LEU A 50 10.36 -4.10 -1.84
CA LEU A 50 9.93 -3.79 -3.20
C LEU A 50 10.93 -2.86 -3.92
N THR A 51 11.14 -3.09 -5.20
CA THR A 51 11.77 -2.12 -6.13
C THR A 51 10.81 -0.95 -6.40
N ALA A 52 11.32 0.15 -6.96
CA ALA A 52 10.46 1.30 -7.30
C ALA A 52 9.31 0.94 -8.28
N PRO A 53 9.52 0.14 -9.34
CA PRO A 53 8.43 -0.32 -10.20
C PRO A 53 7.42 -1.23 -9.47
N GLU A 54 7.89 -2.16 -8.65
CA GLU A 54 7.01 -3.03 -7.87
C GLU A 54 6.17 -2.20 -6.88
N ARG A 55 6.80 -1.26 -6.16
CA ARG A 55 6.12 -0.36 -5.23
C ARG A 55 5.08 0.51 -5.93
N TYR A 56 5.41 1.04 -7.11
CA TYR A 56 4.47 1.80 -7.94
C TYR A 56 3.25 0.95 -8.31
N GLN A 57 3.46 -0.27 -8.81
CA GLN A 57 2.35 -1.16 -9.18
C GLN A 57 1.47 -1.52 -7.98
N ARG A 58 2.07 -1.80 -6.82
CA ARG A 58 1.33 -2.07 -5.57
C ARG A 58 0.52 -0.86 -5.13
N TRP A 59 1.11 0.34 -5.20
CA TRP A 59 0.44 1.58 -4.87
C TRP A 59 -0.72 1.90 -5.82
N ASP A 60 -0.52 1.79 -7.12
CA ASP A 60 -1.53 2.07 -8.14
C ASP A 60 -2.79 1.21 -7.93
N VAL A 61 -2.61 -0.08 -7.64
CA VAL A 61 -3.71 -0.98 -7.28
C VAL A 61 -4.41 -0.53 -5.98
N CYS A 62 -3.66 -0.14 -4.94
CA CYS A 62 -4.25 0.30 -3.68
C CYS A 62 -5.00 1.64 -3.82
N GLU A 63 -4.48 2.56 -4.64
CA GLU A 63 -5.11 3.85 -4.91
C GLU A 63 -6.41 3.64 -5.72
N ASP A 64 -6.40 2.83 -6.78
CA ASP A 64 -7.61 2.48 -7.53
C ASP A 64 -8.68 1.83 -6.62
N LEU A 65 -8.27 0.88 -5.77
CA LEU A 65 -9.17 0.29 -4.78
C LEU A 65 -9.76 1.34 -3.83
N ALA A 66 -8.95 2.30 -3.35
CA ALA A 66 -9.44 3.38 -2.49
C ALA A 66 -10.48 4.24 -3.23
N GLN A 67 -10.24 4.61 -4.49
CA GLN A 67 -11.18 5.36 -5.31
C GLN A 67 -12.50 4.61 -5.54
N GLN A 68 -12.43 3.29 -5.77
CA GLN A 68 -13.63 2.45 -5.95
C GLN A 68 -14.42 2.23 -4.65
N LEU A 69 -13.75 2.22 -3.50
CA LEU A 69 -14.36 1.98 -2.20
C LEU A 69 -14.95 3.25 -1.59
N MET A 70 -14.41 4.42 -1.88
CA MET A 70 -14.92 5.72 -1.42
C MET A 70 -16.44 5.90 -1.64
N PRO A 71 -17.01 5.73 -2.85
CA PRO A 71 -18.45 5.89 -3.05
C PRO A 71 -19.27 4.81 -2.30
N LYS A 72 -18.71 3.62 -2.10
CA LYS A 72 -19.36 2.56 -1.30
C LYS A 72 -19.39 2.93 0.18
N ALA A 73 -18.31 3.52 0.71
CA ALA A 73 -18.22 4.01 2.07
C ALA A 73 -19.23 5.14 2.35
N LEU A 74 -19.33 6.10 1.43
CA LEU A 74 -20.31 7.19 1.52
C LEU A 74 -21.75 6.66 1.52
N LYS A 75 -22.06 5.69 0.65
CA LYS A 75 -23.39 5.05 0.60
C LYS A 75 -23.72 4.29 1.88
N ASP A 76 -22.76 3.58 2.47
CA ASP A 76 -22.95 2.89 3.75
C ASP A 76 -23.19 3.88 4.89
N ALA A 77 -22.40 4.96 4.96
CA ALA A 77 -22.58 6.01 5.95
C ALA A 77 -23.95 6.70 5.84
N ALA A 78 -24.42 6.98 4.62
CA ALA A 78 -25.76 7.54 4.38
C ALA A 78 -26.89 6.58 4.79
N LYS A 79 -26.68 5.26 4.62
CA LYS A 79 -27.65 4.23 5.04
C LYS A 79 -27.71 4.09 6.56
N PHE A 80 -26.63 4.38 7.26
CA PHE A 80 -26.51 4.25 8.71
C PHE A 80 -25.94 5.52 9.35
N PRO A 81 -26.66 6.66 9.33
CA PRO A 81 -26.16 7.96 9.77
C PRO A 81 -25.77 8.00 11.26
N GLN A 82 -26.28 7.07 12.07
CA GLN A 82 -25.93 6.91 13.48
C GLN A 82 -24.53 6.30 13.71
N ASN A 83 -23.94 5.68 12.68
CA ASN A 83 -22.62 5.08 12.79
C ASN A 83 -21.55 6.15 12.57
N SER A 84 -20.50 6.14 13.40
CA SER A 84 -19.32 6.95 13.11
C SER A 84 -18.61 6.46 11.85
N ARG A 85 -17.87 7.37 11.19
CA ARG A 85 -17.03 7.03 10.03
C ARG A 85 -16.07 5.87 10.31
N ASP A 86 -15.50 5.81 11.53
CA ASP A 86 -14.64 4.70 11.94
C ASP A 86 -15.34 3.35 11.96
N VAL A 87 -16.65 3.30 12.26
CA VAL A 87 -17.43 2.05 12.17
C VAL A 87 -17.50 1.58 10.72
N THR A 88 -17.78 2.49 9.77
CA THR A 88 -17.81 2.17 8.34
C THR A 88 -16.43 1.73 7.84
N LEU A 89 -15.36 2.43 8.20
CA LEU A 89 -13.99 2.06 7.82
C LEU A 89 -13.55 0.71 8.38
N ARG A 90 -13.92 0.39 9.63
CA ARG A 90 -13.66 -0.95 10.21
C ARG A 90 -14.38 -2.07 9.44
N ARG A 91 -15.60 -1.82 8.95
CA ARG A 91 -16.33 -2.80 8.12
C ARG A 91 -15.66 -2.99 6.76
N ILE A 92 -15.23 -1.90 6.14
CA ILE A 92 -14.49 -1.95 4.87
C ILE A 92 -13.17 -2.69 5.04
N ARG A 93 -12.39 -2.40 6.09
CA ARG A 93 -11.16 -3.14 6.43
C ARG A 93 -11.41 -4.64 6.47
N ARG A 94 -12.41 -5.08 7.25
CA ARG A 94 -12.74 -6.51 7.36
C ARG A 94 -13.13 -7.13 6.01
N ALA A 95 -13.85 -6.37 5.18
CA ALA A 95 -14.22 -6.83 3.85
C ALA A 95 -12.98 -7.02 2.95
N ILE A 96 -12.00 -6.10 3.00
CA ILE A 96 -10.75 -6.20 2.23
C ILE A 96 -9.89 -7.37 2.74
N GLU A 97 -9.69 -7.46 4.06
CA GLU A 97 -8.93 -8.55 4.69
C GLU A 97 -9.52 -9.92 4.33
N GLY A 98 -10.86 -10.05 4.35
CA GLY A 98 -11.55 -11.28 3.96
C GLY A 98 -11.44 -11.63 2.47
N LYS A 99 -11.05 -10.68 1.60
CA LYS A 99 -10.80 -10.93 0.17
C LYS A 99 -9.34 -11.26 -0.13
N GLY A 100 -8.40 -10.92 0.77
CA GLY A 100 -6.98 -11.16 0.57
C GLY A 100 -6.37 -10.40 -0.62
N TRP A 101 -6.94 -9.25 -0.99
CA TRP A 101 -6.44 -8.44 -2.12
C TRP A 101 -5.13 -7.70 -1.81
N THR A 102 -4.91 -7.39 -0.54
CA THR A 102 -3.79 -6.57 -0.04
C THR A 102 -3.10 -7.28 1.12
N SER A 103 -1.82 -7.00 1.34
CA SER A 103 -1.15 -7.35 2.59
C SER A 103 -1.73 -6.53 3.75
N VAL A 104 -1.36 -6.89 4.98
CA VAL A 104 -1.83 -6.16 6.18
C VAL A 104 -1.40 -4.69 6.14
N VAL A 105 -0.13 -4.42 5.85
CA VAL A 105 0.41 -3.05 5.84
C VAL A 105 -0.15 -2.20 4.70
N GLU A 106 -0.50 -2.82 3.57
CA GLU A 106 -1.19 -2.11 2.49
C GLU A 106 -2.65 -1.84 2.81
N THR A 107 -3.30 -2.77 3.53
CA THR A 107 -4.65 -2.54 4.05
C THR A 107 -4.64 -1.38 5.04
N ASP A 108 -3.62 -1.29 5.90
CA ASP A 108 -3.43 -0.17 6.82
C ASP A 108 -3.35 1.15 6.06
N TRP A 109 -2.45 1.22 5.06
CA TRP A 109 -2.32 2.41 4.21
C TRP A 109 -3.64 2.75 3.49
N LEU A 110 -4.32 1.77 2.89
CA LEU A 110 -5.56 1.98 2.16
C LEU A 110 -6.67 2.54 3.06
N ILE A 111 -6.76 2.10 4.32
CA ILE A 111 -7.74 2.61 5.27
C ILE A 111 -7.44 4.06 5.65
N GLU A 112 -6.17 4.42 5.86
CA GLU A 112 -5.79 5.83 6.07
C GLU A 112 -6.06 6.69 4.82
N ARG A 113 -5.79 6.15 3.64
CA ARG A 113 -6.10 6.82 2.37
C ARG A 113 -7.60 7.09 2.24
N LEU A 114 -8.44 6.13 2.59
CA LEU A 114 -9.90 6.30 2.61
C LEU A 114 -10.35 7.35 3.64
N ARG A 115 -9.70 7.45 4.81
CA ARG A 115 -10.00 8.54 5.76
C ARG A 115 -9.81 9.90 5.13
N VAL A 116 -8.64 10.12 4.52
CA VAL A 116 -8.31 11.38 3.85
C VAL A 116 -9.30 11.69 2.72
N LEU A 117 -9.71 10.69 1.93
CA LEU A 117 -10.67 10.90 0.84
C LEU A 117 -12.08 11.24 1.33
N LEU A 118 -12.50 10.72 2.49
CA LEU A 118 -13.82 10.96 3.06
C LEU A 118 -13.92 12.25 3.90
N GLU A 119 -12.79 12.89 4.18
CA GLU A 119 -12.70 14.19 4.86
C GLU A 119 -12.69 15.38 3.88
N ARG A 120 -12.52 15.11 2.58
CA ARG A 120 -12.62 16.10 1.50
C ARG A 120 -14.08 16.38 1.13
#